data_AF-A0A662LZM3-F1
#
_entry.id   AF-A0A662LZM3-F1
#
_cell.length_a   1.000
_cell.length_b   1.000
_cell.length_c   1.000
_cell.angle_alpha   90.00
_cell.angle_beta   90.00
_cell.angle_gamma   90.00
#
_symmetry.space_group_name_H-M   'P 1'
#
loop_
_entity.id
_entity.type
_entity.pdbx_description
1 polymer ?
#
loop_
_entity_poly.entity_id
_entity_poly.type
_entity_poly.pdbx_seq_one_letter_code
_entity_poly.pdbx_strand_id
1 'polypeptide(L)'
;MTGDSDPAKVKMRIFNVTNHSGYTGCSPGFWENHPCKWVKYSTEDTIGSVFELPSELQELSSKNLSEALNFRGGNSIVDKAKILLRQAVTALLNAAHPDINYPLSESNVINRVNGALASLDKNVIVNLKNILHYYNNLGCSCCSSSNNLSEHIVIDLKLINTSSGEKHVILPSCEYKTLDEIEGRWVNLTTSDGISELSPRIKYVLKASVHPCNICHFYWGASVTFDIEFYAEWNGPGLNDIEESDGNSITVWG
;
A
#
# COMPACT_ATOMS: atom_id res chain seq x y z
N MET A 1 23.52 -26.88 -45.06
CA MET A 1 23.47 -26.09 -43.81
C MET A 1 22.64 -26.90 -42.86
N THR A 2 23.32 -27.64 -41.98
CA THR A 2 22.72 -28.58 -41.04
C THR A 2 21.81 -27.81 -40.09
N GLY A 3 20.58 -28.30 -39.95
CA GLY A 3 19.56 -27.71 -39.08
C GLY A 3 20.11 -27.55 -37.67
N ASP A 4 20.07 -26.32 -37.20
CA ASP A 4 20.30 -25.98 -35.79
C ASP A 4 19.03 -26.39 -35.05
N SER A 5 18.94 -27.67 -34.71
CA SER A 5 17.71 -28.33 -34.26
C SER A 5 17.43 -28.17 -32.77
N ASP A 6 18.11 -27.22 -32.11
CA ASP A 6 17.88 -26.92 -30.69
C ASP A 6 17.73 -25.41 -30.50
N PRO A 7 16.50 -24.87 -30.57
CA PRO A 7 16.23 -23.46 -30.41
C PRO A 7 16.62 -22.99 -29.00
N ALA A 8 17.06 -21.73 -28.88
CA ALA A 8 17.30 -21.14 -27.58
C ALA A 8 16.01 -21.16 -26.73
N LYS A 9 16.08 -21.72 -25.52
CA LYS A 9 14.98 -21.71 -24.56
C LYS A 9 15.04 -20.42 -23.79
N VAL A 10 13.96 -19.65 -23.83
CA VAL A 10 13.87 -18.38 -23.11
C VAL A 10 12.83 -18.49 -22.00
N LYS A 11 13.24 -18.12 -20.80
CA LYS A 11 12.42 -18.17 -19.59
C LYS A 11 12.49 -16.82 -18.89
N MET A 12 11.45 -16.53 -18.13
CA MET A 12 11.36 -15.35 -17.27
C MET A 12 10.92 -15.80 -15.89
N ARG A 13 11.40 -15.14 -14.83
CA ARG A 13 10.76 -15.21 -13.52
C ARG A 13 10.62 -13.83 -12.92
N ILE A 14 9.62 -13.68 -12.04
CA ILE A 14 9.49 -12.55 -11.14
C ILE A 14 9.92 -13.02 -9.76
N PHE A 15 10.73 -12.24 -9.06
CA PHE A 15 11.28 -12.60 -7.75
C PHE A 15 11.48 -11.37 -6.87
N ASN A 16 11.88 -11.57 -5.61
CA ASN A 16 12.02 -10.52 -4.60
C ASN A 16 10.75 -9.68 -4.44
N VAL A 17 9.57 -10.32 -4.47
CA VAL A 17 8.30 -9.62 -4.33
C VAL A 17 8.15 -9.13 -2.90
N THR A 18 8.28 -7.83 -2.71
CA THR A 18 8.25 -7.20 -1.39
C THR A 18 7.07 -6.25 -1.30
N ASN A 19 6.17 -6.53 -0.38
CA ASN A 19 5.04 -5.64 -0.07
C ASN A 19 5.47 -4.54 0.89
N HIS A 20 5.18 -3.30 0.52
CA HIS A 20 5.32 -2.12 1.36
C HIS A 20 3.91 -1.67 1.74
N SER A 21 3.53 -1.91 2.99
CA SER A 21 2.20 -1.55 3.49
C SER A 21 1.97 -0.05 3.36
N GLY A 22 0.84 0.34 2.77
CA GLY A 22 0.37 1.72 2.76
C GLY A 22 0.09 2.21 4.18
N TYR A 23 -0.11 3.52 4.31
CA TYR A 23 -0.57 4.05 5.59
C TYR A 23 -2.05 3.70 5.81
N THR A 24 -2.40 3.34 7.04
CA THR A 24 -3.75 2.94 7.44
C THR A 24 -4.21 3.79 8.61
N GLY A 25 -5.53 3.89 8.80
CA GLY A 25 -6.13 4.64 9.89
C GLY A 25 -7.60 4.35 10.04
N CYS A 26 -8.02 4.05 11.27
CA CYS A 26 -9.39 3.76 11.63
C CYS A 26 -10.10 5.05 12.07
N SER A 27 -11.37 5.17 11.66
CA SER A 27 -12.16 6.38 11.86
C SER A 27 -12.51 6.61 13.33
N PRO A 28 -12.92 7.83 13.73
CA PRO A 28 -13.36 8.08 15.10
C PRO A 28 -14.49 7.15 15.55
N GLY A 29 -15.43 6.83 14.64
CA GLY A 29 -16.55 5.94 14.94
C GLY A 29 -16.12 4.48 15.12
N PHE A 30 -15.03 4.04 14.50
CA PHE A 30 -14.48 2.71 14.79
C PHE A 30 -14.02 2.64 16.25
N TRP A 31 -13.17 3.56 16.69
CA TRP A 31 -12.62 3.55 18.05
C TRP A 31 -13.68 3.73 19.12
N GLU A 32 -14.70 4.53 18.85
CA GLU A 32 -15.86 4.72 19.74
C GLU A 32 -16.60 3.40 19.99
N ASN A 33 -16.81 2.59 18.95
CA ASN A 33 -17.56 1.34 19.04
C ASN A 33 -16.69 0.12 19.43
N HIS A 34 -15.37 0.28 19.53
CA HIS A 34 -14.43 -0.80 19.83
C HIS A 34 -13.44 -0.45 20.96
N PRO A 35 -13.92 -0.09 22.17
CA PRO A 35 -13.04 0.24 23.30
C PRO A 35 -12.10 -0.91 23.68
N CYS A 36 -12.51 -2.17 23.46
CA CYS A 36 -11.69 -3.35 23.70
C CYS A 36 -10.47 -3.47 22.77
N LYS A 37 -10.40 -2.69 21.70
CA LYS A 37 -9.27 -2.63 20.75
C LYS A 37 -8.27 -1.53 21.09
N TRP A 38 -8.56 -0.69 22.09
CA TRP A 38 -7.64 0.37 22.48
C TRP A 38 -6.39 -0.26 23.11
N VAL A 39 -5.23 0.19 22.66
CA VAL A 39 -3.93 -0.23 23.17
C VAL A 39 -3.24 1.00 23.73
N LYS A 40 -2.50 0.83 24.83
CA LYS A 40 -1.69 1.85 25.53
C LYS A 40 -2.47 2.97 26.22
N TYR A 41 -3.62 3.36 25.69
CA TYR A 41 -4.52 4.37 26.27
C TYR A 41 -5.84 3.73 26.70
N SER A 42 -6.45 4.29 27.74
CA SER A 42 -7.74 3.91 28.28
C SER A 42 -8.84 4.89 27.86
N THR A 43 -10.09 4.42 27.83
CA THR A 43 -11.27 5.28 27.59
C THR A 43 -11.43 6.37 28.64
N GLU A 44 -10.89 6.14 29.84
CA GLU A 44 -10.97 7.04 31.01
C GLU A 44 -9.75 7.96 31.15
N ASP A 45 -8.72 7.80 30.31
CA ASP A 45 -7.61 8.75 30.32
C ASP A 45 -8.15 10.14 29.96
N THR A 46 -7.60 11.17 30.61
CA THR A 46 -8.08 12.54 30.40
C THR A 46 -7.31 13.19 29.26
N ILE A 47 -7.96 14.10 28.54
CA ILE A 47 -7.32 14.90 27.48
C ILE A 47 -6.08 15.60 28.02
N GLY A 48 -6.15 16.18 29.22
CA GLY A 48 -5.04 16.88 29.87
C GLY A 48 -3.87 16.00 30.30
N SER A 49 -4.06 14.69 30.40
CA SER A 49 -2.96 13.75 30.70
C SER A 49 -2.10 13.44 29.47
N VAL A 50 -2.62 13.71 28.27
CA VAL A 50 -1.96 13.40 26.98
C VAL A 50 -1.56 14.65 26.23
N PHE A 51 -2.43 15.65 26.19
CA PHE A 51 -2.23 16.89 25.45
C PHE A 51 -2.09 18.08 26.40
N GLU A 52 -1.23 19.01 26.03
CA GLU A 52 -1.06 20.28 26.72
C GLU A 52 -2.07 21.30 26.18
N LEU A 53 -2.90 21.85 27.06
CA LEU A 53 -3.93 22.81 26.70
C LEU A 53 -3.61 24.19 27.30
N PRO A 54 -3.77 25.29 26.54
CA PRO A 54 -3.71 26.63 27.09
C PRO A 54 -4.92 26.91 28.01
N SER A 55 -4.80 27.94 28.85
CA SER A 55 -5.80 28.31 29.85
C SER A 55 -7.22 28.48 29.30
N GLU A 56 -7.34 29.01 28.08
CA GLU A 56 -8.59 29.28 27.36
C GLU A 56 -9.34 27.99 26.98
N LEU A 57 -8.65 26.85 26.99
CA LEU A 57 -9.18 25.54 26.63
C LEU A 57 -9.20 24.58 27.82
N GLN A 58 -8.87 25.05 29.02
CA GLN A 58 -8.69 24.19 30.20
C GLN A 58 -9.96 23.41 30.57
N GLU A 59 -11.15 23.90 30.21
CA GLU A 59 -12.42 23.17 30.40
C GLU A 59 -12.45 21.81 29.69
N LEU A 60 -11.66 21.63 28.63
CA LEU A 60 -11.57 20.37 27.89
C LEU A 60 -10.58 19.39 28.53
N SER A 61 -9.66 19.87 29.37
CA SER A 61 -8.57 19.06 29.93
C SER A 61 -9.07 17.88 30.78
N SER A 62 -10.15 18.10 31.55
CA SER A 62 -10.76 17.07 32.42
C SER A 62 -11.63 16.05 31.69
N LYS A 63 -11.87 16.23 30.38
CA LYS A 63 -12.68 15.32 29.59
C LYS A 63 -11.92 14.05 29.26
N ASN A 64 -12.63 12.94 29.24
CA ASN A 64 -12.04 11.65 28.92
C ASN A 64 -11.79 11.53 27.40
N LEU A 65 -10.83 10.70 27.00
CA LEU A 65 -10.53 10.45 25.59
C LEU A 65 -11.77 9.91 24.85
N SER A 66 -12.58 9.07 25.51
CA SER A 66 -13.84 8.56 24.96
C SER A 66 -14.89 9.66 24.72
N GLU A 67 -15.01 10.64 25.63
CA GLU A 67 -15.87 11.81 25.44
C GLU A 67 -15.39 12.65 24.24
N ALA A 68 -14.07 12.78 24.07
CA ALA A 68 -13.48 13.56 22.98
C ALA A 68 -13.86 13.02 21.58
N LEU A 69 -13.98 11.70 21.43
CA LEU A 69 -14.41 11.08 20.17
C LEU A 69 -15.82 11.52 19.73
N ASN A 70 -16.63 11.99 20.69
CA ASN A 70 -18.00 12.45 20.47
C ASN A 70 -18.15 13.97 20.34
N PHE A 71 -17.06 14.71 20.48
CA PHE A 71 -17.10 16.17 20.41
C PHE A 71 -17.70 16.68 19.10
N ARG A 72 -18.49 17.74 19.24
CA ARG A 72 -19.15 18.45 18.15
C ARG A 72 -18.47 19.78 17.91
N GLY A 73 -18.60 20.26 16.67
CA GLY A 73 -18.04 21.53 16.25
C GLY A 73 -18.98 22.71 16.46
N GLY A 74 -18.45 23.87 16.12
CA GLY A 74 -19.06 25.18 16.30
C GLY A 74 -18.10 26.26 15.81
N ASN A 75 -18.36 27.51 16.17
CA ASN A 75 -17.58 28.65 15.69
C ASN A 75 -16.65 29.26 16.74
N SER A 76 -16.83 28.96 18.02
CA SER A 76 -15.92 29.43 19.08
C SER A 76 -14.55 28.75 18.97
N ILE A 77 -13.53 29.33 19.62
CA ILE A 77 -12.21 28.70 19.66
C ILE A 77 -12.25 27.34 20.36
N VAL A 78 -13.03 27.24 21.44
CA VAL A 78 -13.31 25.99 22.15
C VAL A 78 -13.92 24.94 21.22
N ASP A 79 -14.89 25.31 20.39
CA ASP A 79 -15.51 24.35 19.47
C ASP A 79 -14.58 23.89 18.35
N LYS A 80 -13.64 24.75 17.93
CA LYS A 80 -12.56 24.34 17.01
C LYS A 80 -11.57 23.40 17.68
N ALA A 81 -11.20 23.67 18.93
CA ALA A 81 -10.37 22.77 19.72
C ALA A 81 -11.05 21.41 19.92
N LYS A 82 -12.35 21.37 20.20
CA LYS A 82 -13.17 20.14 20.30
C LYS A 82 -13.07 19.26 19.05
N ILE A 83 -13.24 19.82 17.85
CA ILE A 83 -13.14 19.02 16.61
C ILE A 83 -11.71 18.59 16.30
N LEU A 84 -10.69 19.37 16.68
CA LEU A 84 -9.29 18.93 16.58
C LEU A 84 -9.04 17.78 17.55
N LEU A 85 -9.41 17.92 18.83
CA LEU A 85 -9.25 16.89 19.85
C LEU A 85 -9.96 15.58 19.48
N ARG A 86 -11.14 15.65 18.87
CA ARG A 86 -11.81 14.47 18.31
C ARG A 86 -10.94 13.70 17.31
N GLN A 87 -10.31 14.41 16.38
CA GLN A 87 -9.41 13.80 15.40
C GLN A 87 -8.06 13.43 16.03
N ALA A 88 -7.59 14.18 17.02
CA ALA A 88 -6.34 13.94 17.73
C ALA A 88 -6.36 12.65 18.54
N VAL A 89 -7.44 12.40 19.29
CA VAL A 89 -7.61 11.12 20.03
C VAL A 89 -7.66 9.95 19.06
N THR A 90 -8.39 10.09 17.95
CA THR A 90 -8.43 9.08 16.90
C THR A 90 -7.03 8.82 16.31
N ALA A 91 -6.27 9.89 16.03
CA ALA A 91 -4.91 9.80 15.50
C ALA A 91 -3.93 9.16 16.49
N LEU A 92 -4.08 9.48 17.79
CA LEU A 92 -3.29 8.90 18.87
C LEU A 92 -3.50 7.39 18.96
N LEU A 93 -4.76 6.93 18.93
CA LEU A 93 -5.10 5.51 18.98
C LEU A 93 -4.60 4.76 17.74
N ASN A 94 -4.75 5.35 16.55
CA ASN A 94 -4.17 4.78 15.33
C ASN A 94 -2.64 4.68 15.42
N ALA A 95 -1.96 5.73 15.87
CA ALA A 95 -0.50 5.76 15.97
C ALA A 95 0.08 4.83 17.05
N ALA A 96 -0.71 4.50 18.07
CA ALA A 96 -0.29 3.66 19.19
C ALA A 96 -0.55 2.16 18.96
N HIS A 97 -1.37 1.81 17.96
CA HIS A 97 -1.77 0.43 17.73
C HIS A 97 -0.71 -0.32 16.91
N PRO A 98 -0.23 -1.50 17.35
CA PRO A 98 0.88 -2.20 16.71
C PRO A 98 0.58 -2.64 15.26
N ASP A 99 -0.70 -2.92 14.97
CA ASP A 99 -1.14 -3.39 13.65
C ASP A 99 -1.64 -2.27 12.72
N ILE A 100 -1.46 -0.99 13.08
CA ILE A 100 -1.87 0.15 12.25
C ILE A 100 -0.62 0.93 11.85
N ASN A 101 -0.34 0.92 10.55
CA ASN A 101 0.72 1.73 9.96
C ASN A 101 0.23 3.19 9.79
N TYR A 102 0.20 3.98 10.84
CA TYR A 102 -0.32 5.35 10.77
C TYR A 102 0.74 6.37 10.25
N PRO A 103 0.36 7.42 9.48
CA PRO A 103 1.31 8.39 8.91
C PRO A 103 2.16 9.19 9.91
N LEU A 104 1.77 9.23 11.18
CA LEU A 104 2.45 9.97 12.23
C LEU A 104 2.74 9.05 13.41
N SER A 105 3.91 9.23 14.04
CA SER A 105 4.16 8.64 15.36
C SER A 105 3.28 9.28 16.43
N GLU A 106 3.06 8.60 17.54
CA GLU A 106 2.34 9.15 18.71
C GLU A 106 2.93 10.50 19.16
N SER A 107 4.26 10.59 19.25
CA SER A 107 4.96 11.83 19.63
C SER A 107 4.70 12.97 18.65
N ASN A 108 4.65 12.68 17.34
CA ASN A 108 4.35 13.69 16.33
C ASN A 108 2.89 14.14 16.39
N VAL A 109 1.94 13.24 16.69
CA VAL A 109 0.55 13.62 16.93
C VAL A 109 0.45 14.58 18.11
N ILE A 110 1.03 14.21 19.26
CA ILE A 110 0.99 15.03 20.49
C ILE A 110 1.62 16.41 20.24
N ASN A 111 2.84 16.46 19.70
CA ASN A 111 3.55 17.73 19.49
C ASN A 111 2.79 18.67 18.53
N ARG A 112 2.24 18.13 17.44
CA ARG A 112 1.47 18.93 16.46
C ARG A 112 0.18 19.46 17.07
N VAL A 113 -0.52 18.62 17.85
CA VAL A 113 -1.78 19.00 18.50
C VAL A 113 -1.53 20.06 19.58
N ASN A 114 -0.54 19.87 20.45
CA ASN A 114 -0.16 20.85 21.48
C ASN A 114 0.20 22.20 20.82
N GLY A 115 1.02 22.19 19.77
CA GLY A 115 1.38 23.40 19.03
C GLY A 115 0.19 24.12 18.39
N ALA A 116 -0.75 23.36 17.80
CA ALA A 116 -1.95 23.95 17.22
C ALA A 116 -2.89 24.54 18.28
N LEU A 117 -3.09 23.85 19.42
CA LEU A 117 -3.93 24.34 20.51
C LEU A 117 -3.34 25.59 21.16
N ALA A 118 -2.02 25.60 21.42
CA ALA A 118 -1.31 26.74 22.00
C ALA A 118 -1.38 28.01 21.14
N SER A 119 -1.55 27.87 19.82
CA SER A 119 -1.69 29.02 18.91
C SER A 119 -2.98 29.82 19.13
N LEU A 120 -4.04 29.18 19.65
CA LEU A 120 -5.41 29.71 19.71
C LEU A 120 -5.91 30.27 18.36
N ASP A 121 -5.30 29.86 17.24
CA ASP A 121 -5.67 30.25 15.89
C ASP A 121 -6.62 29.21 15.29
N LYS A 122 -7.85 29.66 14.96
CA LYS A 122 -8.89 28.80 14.40
C LYS A 122 -8.46 28.14 13.08
N ASN A 123 -7.70 28.82 12.23
CA ASN A 123 -7.25 28.29 10.95
C ASN A 123 -6.19 27.21 11.15
N VAL A 124 -5.21 27.44 12.03
CA VAL A 124 -4.18 26.45 12.38
C VAL A 124 -4.83 25.18 12.92
N ILE A 125 -5.76 25.33 13.86
CA ILE A 125 -6.51 24.23 14.47
C ILE A 125 -7.33 23.45 13.42
N VAL A 126 -8.06 24.15 12.55
CA VAL A 126 -8.89 23.51 11.51
C VAL A 126 -8.02 22.83 10.45
N ASN A 127 -6.89 23.41 10.07
CA ASN A 127 -5.95 22.82 9.12
C ASN A 127 -5.39 21.50 9.65
N LEU A 128 -4.88 21.48 10.89
CA LEU A 128 -4.40 20.25 11.50
C LEU A 128 -5.52 19.22 11.66
N LYS A 129 -6.73 19.66 12.06
CA LYS A 129 -7.90 18.79 12.13
C LYS A 129 -8.17 18.09 10.80
N ASN A 130 -8.09 18.81 9.68
CA ASN A 130 -8.32 18.24 8.35
C ASN A 130 -7.24 17.22 7.96
N ILE A 131 -5.97 17.49 8.29
CA ILE A 131 -4.87 16.55 8.05
C ILE A 131 -5.10 15.25 8.84
N LEU A 132 -5.36 15.34 10.15
CA LEU A 132 -5.60 14.17 10.98
C LEU A 132 -6.88 13.44 10.55
N HIS A 133 -7.92 14.17 10.16
CA HIS A 133 -9.13 13.58 9.61
C HIS A 133 -8.85 12.74 8.37
N TYR A 134 -8.05 13.24 7.43
CA TYR A 134 -7.66 12.47 6.25
C TYR A 134 -6.91 11.19 6.64
N TYR A 135 -5.91 11.29 7.51
CA TYR A 135 -5.15 10.11 7.98
C TYR A 135 -6.01 9.09 8.74
N ASN A 136 -6.96 9.56 9.54
CA ASN A 136 -7.89 8.71 10.29
C ASN A 136 -8.92 7.98 9.39
N ASN A 137 -8.98 8.28 8.10
CA ASN A 137 -9.90 7.66 7.15
C ASN A 137 -9.18 6.99 5.97
N LEU A 138 -7.91 6.62 6.14
CA LEU A 138 -7.15 5.85 5.15
C LEU A 138 -7.62 4.38 5.02
N GLY A 139 -8.49 3.92 5.91
CA GLY A 139 -8.97 2.55 5.95
C GLY A 139 -8.23 1.73 7.01
N CYS A 140 -8.95 0.84 7.68
CA CYS A 140 -8.48 0.10 8.84
C CYS A 140 -8.41 -1.40 8.53
N SER A 141 -7.23 -2.01 8.65
CA SER A 141 -7.01 -3.45 8.38
C SER A 141 -7.51 -4.39 9.47
N CYS A 142 -8.17 -3.92 10.53
CA CYS A 142 -8.52 -4.81 11.64
C CYS A 142 -9.46 -5.98 11.24
N CYS A 143 -9.96 -5.99 10.00
CA CYS A 143 -10.80 -7.02 9.41
C CYS A 143 -10.33 -7.57 8.04
N SER A 144 -9.12 -7.27 7.53
CA SER A 144 -8.59 -7.93 6.31
C SER A 144 -7.33 -8.73 6.64
N SER A 145 -7.36 -10.01 6.27
CA SER A 145 -6.38 -11.03 6.62
C SER A 145 -5.03 -10.91 5.89
N SER A 146 -4.87 -9.96 4.97
CA SER A 146 -3.59 -9.69 4.32
C SER A 146 -3.41 -8.19 4.03
N ASN A 147 -2.23 -7.70 4.35
CA ASN A 147 -1.67 -6.40 3.95
C ASN A 147 -0.81 -6.54 2.67
N ASN A 148 -0.94 -7.67 1.97
CA ASN A 148 -0.12 -8.07 0.84
C ASN A 148 -0.74 -7.54 -0.45
N LEU A 149 -0.24 -6.40 -0.93
CA LEU A 149 -0.64 -5.85 -2.22
C LEU A 149 -0.37 -6.85 -3.38
N SER A 150 0.65 -7.71 -3.27
CA SER A 150 1.01 -8.74 -4.25
C SER A 150 -0.14 -9.70 -4.59
N GLU A 151 -1.02 -10.00 -3.63
CA GLU A 151 -2.22 -10.85 -3.82
C GLU A 151 -3.30 -10.18 -4.70
N HIS A 152 -3.14 -8.89 -5.00
CA HIS A 152 -4.09 -8.08 -5.75
C HIS A 152 -3.52 -7.53 -7.05
N ILE A 153 -2.26 -7.81 -7.36
CA ILE A 153 -1.61 -7.41 -8.61
C ILE A 153 -1.51 -8.62 -9.52
N VAL A 154 -2.25 -8.58 -10.63
CA VAL A 154 -2.22 -9.62 -11.66
C VAL A 154 -1.29 -9.19 -12.79
N ILE A 155 -0.53 -10.13 -13.34
CA ILE A 155 0.33 -9.90 -14.50
C ILE A 155 -0.05 -10.81 -15.66
N ASP A 156 -0.31 -10.19 -16.81
CA ASP A 156 -0.50 -10.86 -18.08
C ASP A 156 0.76 -10.77 -18.93
N LEU A 157 1.18 -11.88 -19.51
CA LEU A 157 2.35 -11.94 -20.40
C LEU A 157 1.93 -12.37 -21.81
N LYS A 158 2.36 -11.60 -22.81
CA LYS A 158 2.14 -11.90 -24.23
C LYS A 158 3.43 -11.70 -25.01
N LEU A 159 3.79 -12.68 -25.82
CA LEU A 159 4.92 -12.58 -26.74
C LEU A 159 4.41 -12.27 -28.15
N ILE A 160 5.04 -11.30 -28.81
CA ILE A 160 4.65 -10.83 -30.14
C ILE A 160 5.82 -10.95 -31.09
N ASN A 161 5.63 -11.71 -32.18
CA ASN A 161 6.55 -11.73 -33.31
C ASN A 161 6.34 -10.45 -34.13
N THR A 162 7.34 -9.58 -34.22
CA THR A 162 7.17 -8.28 -34.91
C THR A 162 7.14 -8.38 -36.43
N SER A 163 7.63 -9.48 -37.00
CA SER A 163 7.65 -9.70 -38.44
C SER A 163 6.32 -10.26 -38.95
N SER A 164 5.74 -11.23 -38.23
CA SER A 164 4.44 -11.84 -38.60
C SER A 164 3.24 -11.16 -37.93
N GLY A 165 3.45 -10.45 -36.83
CA GLY A 165 2.37 -9.92 -35.98
C GLY A 165 1.68 -10.97 -35.10
N GLU A 166 2.14 -12.22 -35.14
CA GLU A 166 1.63 -13.32 -34.33
C GLU A 166 1.77 -13.01 -32.84
N LYS A 167 0.72 -13.30 -32.07
CA LYS A 167 0.64 -13.05 -30.64
C LYS A 167 0.40 -14.35 -29.91
N HIS A 168 1.30 -14.70 -29.00
CA HIS A 168 1.13 -15.82 -28.11
C HIS A 168 0.90 -15.33 -26.69
N VAL A 169 -0.20 -15.76 -26.06
CA VAL A 169 -0.53 -15.43 -24.68
C VAL A 169 0.12 -16.49 -23.80
N ILE A 170 1.09 -16.09 -22.99
CA ILE A 170 1.86 -16.99 -22.12
C ILE A 170 1.16 -17.14 -20.77
N LEU A 171 0.72 -16.02 -20.19
CA LEU A 171 -0.10 -16.00 -18.99
C LEU A 171 -1.44 -15.32 -19.34
N PRO A 172 -2.55 -16.07 -19.36
CA PRO A 172 -3.86 -15.54 -19.74
C PRO A 172 -4.51 -14.77 -18.58
N SER A 173 -5.23 -13.70 -18.94
CA SER A 173 -5.90 -12.77 -18.01
C SER A 173 -7.05 -13.37 -17.20
N CYS A 174 -7.43 -14.63 -17.43
CA CYS A 174 -8.60 -15.27 -16.82
C CYS A 174 -8.24 -16.37 -15.80
N GLU A 175 -6.95 -16.70 -15.67
CA GLU A 175 -6.41 -17.65 -14.67
C GLU A 175 -5.62 -16.94 -13.55
N TYR A 176 -5.78 -15.61 -13.46
CA TYR A 176 -5.26 -14.68 -12.45
C TYR A 176 -4.18 -15.25 -11.52
N LYS A 177 -2.96 -15.42 -12.04
CA LYS A 177 -1.81 -15.61 -11.15
C LYS A 177 -1.33 -14.23 -10.72
N THR A 178 -1.54 -13.95 -9.44
CA THR A 178 -1.07 -12.75 -8.76
C THR A 178 0.46 -12.73 -8.70
N LEU A 179 1.05 -11.57 -8.40
CA LEU A 179 2.49 -11.45 -8.16
C LEU A 179 2.96 -12.45 -7.09
N ASP A 180 2.14 -12.64 -6.06
CA ASP A 180 2.37 -13.61 -4.99
C ASP A 180 2.45 -15.05 -5.53
N GLU A 181 1.49 -15.45 -6.36
CA GLU A 181 1.40 -16.82 -6.87
C GLU A 181 2.48 -17.19 -7.89
N ILE A 182 3.10 -16.20 -8.54
CA ILE A 182 4.17 -16.40 -9.54
C ILE A 182 5.57 -16.14 -8.99
N GLU A 183 5.70 -15.66 -7.76
CA GLU A 183 7.01 -15.35 -7.18
C GLU A 183 7.95 -16.56 -7.22
N GLY A 184 9.15 -16.33 -7.74
CA GLY A 184 10.22 -17.31 -7.86
C GLY A 184 9.99 -18.40 -8.92
N ARG A 185 8.84 -18.40 -9.61
CA ARG A 185 8.49 -19.42 -10.60
C ARG A 185 8.97 -19.03 -11.98
N TRP A 186 9.68 -19.96 -12.63
CA TRP A 186 10.06 -19.82 -14.04
C TRP A 186 8.86 -20.02 -14.96
N VAL A 187 8.67 -19.07 -15.87
CA VAL A 187 7.69 -19.09 -16.96
C VAL A 187 8.44 -19.23 -18.27
N ASN A 188 8.15 -20.29 -19.02
CA ASN A 188 8.71 -20.46 -20.36
C ASN A 188 8.03 -19.46 -21.31
N LEU A 189 8.82 -18.66 -22.03
CA LEU A 189 8.31 -17.74 -23.05
C LEU A 189 8.05 -18.44 -24.39
N THR A 190 8.64 -19.62 -24.57
CA THR A 190 8.46 -20.51 -25.72
C THR A 190 7.72 -21.78 -25.28
N THR A 191 6.63 -22.13 -25.97
CA THR A 191 5.79 -23.28 -25.63
C THR A 191 5.38 -24.06 -26.88
N SER A 192 5.13 -25.36 -26.74
CA SER A 192 4.79 -26.24 -27.87
C SER A 192 3.44 -25.93 -28.52
N ASP A 193 2.52 -25.32 -27.77
CA ASP A 193 1.18 -24.88 -28.19
C ASP A 193 1.14 -23.42 -28.64
N GLY A 194 2.30 -22.75 -28.63
CA GLY A 194 2.47 -21.34 -28.98
C GLY A 194 3.64 -21.11 -29.93
N ILE A 195 4.48 -20.13 -29.58
CA ILE A 195 5.76 -19.94 -30.25
C ILE A 195 6.71 -21.00 -29.67
N SER A 196 6.87 -22.11 -30.38
CA SER A 196 7.74 -23.20 -29.95
C SER A 196 9.20 -22.78 -29.90
N GLU A 197 9.61 -21.87 -30.79
CA GLU A 197 11.00 -21.47 -31.00
C GLU A 197 11.11 -19.99 -31.42
N LEU A 198 12.13 -19.28 -30.92
CA LEU A 198 12.43 -17.93 -31.42
C LEU A 198 13.28 -18.03 -32.70
N SER A 199 12.72 -17.58 -33.82
CA SER A 199 13.40 -17.64 -35.10
C SER A 199 14.54 -16.60 -35.18
N PRO A 200 15.68 -16.96 -35.80
CA PRO A 200 16.80 -16.04 -35.95
C PRO A 200 16.40 -14.82 -36.80
N ARG A 201 16.97 -13.66 -36.47
CA ARG A 201 16.75 -12.37 -37.15
C ARG A 201 15.32 -11.83 -37.09
N ILE A 202 14.48 -12.37 -36.21
CA ILE A 202 13.16 -11.81 -35.89
C ILE A 202 13.26 -11.06 -34.57
N LYS A 203 12.70 -9.84 -34.52
CA LYS A 203 12.51 -9.13 -33.26
C LYS A 203 11.23 -9.63 -32.59
N TYR A 204 11.32 -9.99 -31.33
CA TYR A 204 10.17 -10.33 -30.50
C TYR A 204 9.95 -9.24 -29.45
N VAL A 205 8.70 -8.98 -29.12
CA VAL A 205 8.32 -8.05 -28.05
C VAL A 205 7.57 -8.84 -27.00
N LEU A 206 8.13 -8.92 -25.80
CA LEU A 206 7.41 -9.37 -24.62
C LEU A 206 6.62 -8.19 -24.05
N LYS A 207 5.31 -8.37 -23.93
CA LYS A 207 4.42 -7.40 -23.32
C LYS A 207 3.95 -7.95 -21.97
N ALA A 208 4.40 -7.31 -20.90
CA ALA A 208 3.83 -7.46 -19.57
C ALA A 208 2.72 -6.41 -19.37
N SER A 209 1.54 -6.84 -18.96
CA SER A 209 0.43 -5.96 -18.61
C SER A 209 0.06 -6.19 -17.15
N VAL A 210 -0.02 -5.10 -16.39
CA VAL A 210 -0.29 -5.14 -14.96
C VAL A 210 -1.73 -4.74 -14.72
N HIS A 211 -2.45 -5.57 -13.97
CA HIS A 211 -3.86 -5.41 -13.69
C HIS A 211 -4.11 -5.42 -12.18
N PRO A 212 -4.40 -4.26 -11.58
CA PRO A 212 -4.92 -4.17 -10.22
C PRO A 212 -6.29 -4.85 -10.12
N CYS A 213 -6.45 -5.83 -9.22
CA CYS A 213 -7.71 -6.54 -8.99
C CYS A 213 -8.10 -6.48 -7.52
N ASN A 214 -9.34 -6.05 -7.23
CA ASN A 214 -9.87 -5.92 -5.86
C ASN A 214 -9.09 -4.95 -4.96
N ILE A 215 -8.43 -3.93 -5.54
CA ILE A 215 -7.80 -2.84 -4.78
C ILE A 215 -8.88 -1.86 -4.30
N CYS A 216 -8.90 -1.59 -3.00
CA CYS A 216 -9.72 -0.55 -2.39
C CYS A 216 -8.86 0.49 -1.66
N HIS A 217 -9.51 1.51 -1.07
CA HIS A 217 -8.84 2.61 -0.36
C HIS A 217 -7.85 2.14 0.72
N PHE A 218 -8.02 0.92 1.23
CA PHE A 218 -7.11 0.24 2.14
C PHE A 218 -5.65 0.20 1.66
N TYR A 219 -5.42 0.10 0.35
CA TYR A 219 -4.08 0.01 -0.22
C TYR A 219 -3.51 1.38 -0.62
N TRP A 220 -4.15 2.49 -0.26
CA TRP A 220 -3.62 3.82 -0.61
C TRP A 220 -2.24 4.07 0.01
N GLY A 221 -1.29 4.46 -0.83
CA GLY A 221 0.11 4.63 -0.45
C GLY A 221 0.87 3.31 -0.27
N ALA A 222 0.23 2.15 -0.48
CA ALA A 222 0.92 0.87 -0.53
C ALA A 222 1.69 0.76 -1.85
N SER A 223 2.81 0.05 -1.79
CA SER A 223 3.54 -0.33 -2.99
C SER A 223 4.00 -1.78 -2.91
N VAL A 224 4.26 -2.36 -4.06
CA VAL A 224 4.92 -3.66 -4.17
C VAL A 224 6.13 -3.47 -5.07
N THR A 225 7.28 -3.93 -4.61
CA THR A 225 8.50 -3.98 -5.41
C THR A 225 8.78 -5.40 -5.83
N PHE A 226 9.34 -5.59 -7.02
CA PHE A 226 9.70 -6.90 -7.54
C PHE A 226 10.80 -6.76 -8.59
N ASP A 227 11.55 -7.83 -8.78
CA ASP A 227 12.60 -7.94 -9.78
C ASP A 227 12.16 -8.92 -10.88
N ILE A 228 12.68 -8.71 -12.09
CA ILE A 228 12.44 -9.59 -13.23
C ILE A 228 13.78 -10.12 -13.72
N GLU A 229 13.89 -11.43 -13.85
CA GLU A 229 15.04 -12.07 -14.49
C GLU A 229 14.60 -12.74 -15.79
N PHE A 230 15.35 -12.48 -16.85
CA PHE A 230 15.28 -13.18 -18.12
C PHE A 230 16.48 -14.09 -18.25
N TYR A 231 16.22 -15.32 -18.70
CA TYR A 231 17.25 -16.31 -18.93
C TYR A 231 17.07 -16.93 -20.31
N ALA A 232 18.13 -16.89 -21.10
CA ALA A 232 18.21 -17.57 -22.37
C ALA A 232 19.33 -18.61 -22.33
N GLU A 233 19.00 -19.86 -22.63
CA GLU A 233 19.97 -20.95 -22.81
C GLU A 233 19.89 -21.48 -24.23
N TRP A 234 21.04 -21.68 -24.85
CA TRP A 234 21.16 -22.41 -26.12
C TRP A 234 22.02 -23.65 -25.90
N ASN A 235 21.55 -24.80 -26.37
CA ASN A 235 22.24 -26.09 -26.19
C ASN A 235 23.45 -26.27 -27.13
N GLY A 236 23.75 -25.27 -27.97
CA GLY A 236 25.00 -25.19 -28.72
C GLY A 236 26.15 -24.61 -27.88
N PRO A 237 27.35 -24.49 -28.45
CA PRO A 237 28.50 -23.98 -27.71
C PRO A 237 28.34 -22.50 -27.34
N GLY A 238 28.11 -22.23 -26.04
CA GLY A 238 28.59 -21.03 -25.36
C GLY A 238 27.63 -19.83 -25.23
N LEU A 239 26.31 -20.01 -25.31
CA LEU A 239 25.36 -18.92 -25.05
C LEU A 239 24.40 -19.25 -23.91
N ASN A 240 24.74 -18.75 -22.72
CA ASN A 240 23.81 -18.52 -21.62
C ASN A 240 23.81 -17.02 -21.36
N ASP A 241 22.64 -16.41 -21.36
CA ASP A 241 22.46 -14.98 -21.15
C ASP A 241 21.45 -14.73 -20.03
N ILE A 242 21.78 -13.80 -19.13
CA ILE A 242 20.95 -13.42 -17.99
C ILE A 242 20.83 -11.90 -18.01
N GLU A 243 19.58 -11.43 -18.03
CA GLU A 243 19.25 -10.01 -17.97
C GLU A 243 18.29 -9.77 -16.80
N GLU A 244 18.63 -8.84 -15.92
CA GLU A 244 17.86 -8.50 -14.73
C GLU A 244 17.28 -7.08 -14.83
N SER A 245 16.05 -6.91 -14.35
CA SER A 245 15.41 -5.62 -14.15
C SER A 245 15.03 -5.52 -12.68
N ASP A 246 15.79 -4.71 -11.94
CA ASP A 246 15.68 -4.62 -10.48
C ASP A 246 14.86 -3.40 -10.03
N GLY A 247 14.20 -3.53 -8.89
CA GLY A 247 13.52 -2.44 -8.21
C GLY A 247 12.26 -1.96 -8.94
N ASN A 248 11.62 -2.81 -9.74
CA ASN A 248 10.36 -2.45 -10.36
C ASN A 248 9.32 -2.22 -9.26
N SER A 249 8.54 -1.15 -9.36
CA SER A 249 7.61 -0.75 -8.32
C SER A 249 6.23 -0.46 -8.90
N ILE A 250 5.20 -0.95 -8.22
CA ILE A 250 3.81 -0.57 -8.44
C ILE A 250 3.33 0.10 -7.16
N THR A 251 2.89 1.35 -7.27
CA THR A 251 2.37 2.14 -6.14
C THR A 251 0.91 2.47 -6.38
N VAL A 252 0.08 2.30 -5.35
CA VAL A 252 -1.34 2.66 -5.38
C VAL A 252 -1.50 4.10 -4.89
N TRP A 253 -2.00 4.97 -5.77
CA TRP A 253 -2.31 6.36 -5.47
C TRP A 253 -3.81 6.53 -5.18
N GLY A 254 -4.14 7.43 -4.25
CA GLY A 254 -5.51 7.81 -3.90
C GLY A 254 -5.94 9.13 -4.54
#